data_AF-A0A6J1E526-F1
#
_entry.id   AF-A0A6J1E526-F1
#
_cell.length_a   1.000
_cell.length_b   1.000
_cell.length_c   1.000
_cell.angle_alpha   90.00
_cell.angle_beta   90.00
_cell.angle_gamma   90.00
#
_symmetry.space_group_name_H-M   'P 1'
#
loop_
_entity.id
_entity.type
_entity.pdbx_description
1 polymer ?
#
loop_
_entity_poly.entity_id
_entity_poly.type
_entity_poly.pdbx_seq_one_letter_code
_entity_poly.pdbx_strand_id
1 'polypeptide(L)'
;MAKSASLLLLLSILTIAATTSAARNGGASNFIKSKCSAATYPDLCVQSLSTFASTIQQNPRQLVQTALVVSLSRAQSTRSFVWKMTKFSGLKKREYAALRDCMEEVGDTVDRLSKSVEELKRVSGSKQKDFQWHMSNVETWVSAAMTDENTCSDGFAGSALNGRIKSSIRARIVDVSRVISNALSLINKYAENES
;
A
#
# COMPACT_ATOMS: atom_id res chain seq x y z
N MET A 1 20.92 2.26 50.48
CA MET A 1 19.46 2.49 50.32
C MET A 1 19.12 3.22 49.02
N ALA A 2 19.75 4.37 48.71
CA ALA A 2 19.47 5.15 47.49
C ALA A 2 19.55 4.37 46.16
N LYS A 3 20.59 3.54 45.95
CA LYS A 3 20.75 2.73 44.72
C LYS A 3 19.62 1.73 44.49
N SER A 4 19.06 1.16 45.56
CA SER A 4 17.96 0.19 45.48
C SER A 4 16.63 0.88 45.15
N ALA A 5 16.41 2.08 45.71
CA ALA A 5 15.26 2.91 45.36
C ALA A 5 15.30 3.38 43.90
N SER A 6 16.48 3.78 43.41
CA SER A 6 16.68 4.13 41.98
C SER A 6 16.43 2.96 41.04
N LEU A 7 16.84 1.73 41.40
CA LEU A 7 16.61 0.54 40.58
C LEU A 7 15.11 0.17 40.52
N LEU A 8 14.40 0.28 41.64
CA LEU A 8 12.95 0.03 41.71
C LEU A 8 12.14 1.06 40.91
N LEU A 9 12.57 2.34 40.92
CA LEU A 9 11.98 3.41 40.10
C LEU A 9 12.20 3.18 38.60
N LEU A 10 13.38 2.73 38.20
CA LEU A 10 13.65 2.40 36.80
C LEU A 10 12.81 1.21 36.31
N LEU A 11 12.70 0.17 37.13
CA LEU A 11 11.87 -1.00 36.84
C LEU A 11 10.39 -0.64 36.71
N SER A 12 9.85 0.21 37.60
CA SER A 12 8.46 0.64 37.52
C SER A 12 8.18 1.49 36.26
N ILE A 13 9.08 2.41 35.89
CA ILE A 13 8.97 3.20 34.65
C ILE A 13 8.98 2.30 33.41
N LEU A 14 9.87 1.30 33.35
CA LEU A 14 9.93 0.32 32.26
C LEU A 14 8.62 -0.48 32.13
N THR A 15 8.03 -0.92 33.24
CA THR A 15 6.76 -1.66 33.22
C THR A 15 5.57 -0.80 32.75
N ILE A 16 5.54 0.48 33.13
CA ILE A 16 4.48 1.42 32.71
C ILE A 16 4.62 1.73 31.21
N ALA A 17 5.85 1.94 30.72
CA ALA A 17 6.09 2.16 29.29
C ALA A 17 5.69 0.92 28.46
N ALA A 18 6.04 -0.28 28.91
CA ALA A 18 5.70 -1.52 28.19
C ALA A 18 4.17 -1.77 28.13
N THR A 19 3.45 -1.55 29.23
CA THR A 19 1.99 -1.75 29.28
C THR A 19 1.23 -0.73 28.43
N THR A 20 1.64 0.55 28.45
CA THR A 20 1.05 1.60 27.61
C THR A 20 1.31 1.36 26.12
N SER A 21 2.52 0.92 25.75
CA SER A 21 2.84 0.52 24.36
C SER A 21 2.01 -0.69 23.89
N ALA A 22 1.85 -1.72 24.73
CA ALA A 22 1.07 -2.90 24.41
C ALA A 22 -0.43 -2.57 24.22
N ALA A 23 -1.01 -1.77 25.11
CA ALA A 23 -2.40 -1.32 24.99
C ALA A 23 -2.64 -0.46 23.75
N ARG A 24 -1.71 0.47 23.44
CA ARG A 24 -1.77 1.31 22.24
C ARG A 24 -1.69 0.48 20.95
N ASN A 25 -0.80 -0.51 20.89
CA ASN A 25 -0.69 -1.43 19.76
C ASN A 25 -1.91 -2.34 19.62
N GLY A 26 -2.49 -2.81 20.74
CA GLY A 26 -3.75 -3.55 20.73
C GLY A 26 -4.91 -2.72 20.15
N GLY A 27 -5.02 -1.47 20.58
CA GLY A 27 -6.01 -0.52 20.05
C GLY A 27 -5.82 -0.23 18.56
N ALA A 28 -4.57 0.00 18.13
CA ALA A 28 -4.24 0.23 16.72
C ALA A 28 -4.55 -0.99 15.84
N SER A 29 -4.28 -2.20 16.33
CA SER A 29 -4.59 -3.44 15.61
C SER A 29 -6.09 -3.62 15.43
N ASN A 30 -6.89 -3.33 16.46
CA ASN A 30 -8.35 -3.38 16.36
C ASN A 30 -8.91 -2.31 15.41
N PHE A 31 -8.33 -1.11 15.44
CA PHE A 31 -8.66 -0.05 14.49
C PHE A 31 -8.38 -0.47 13.04
N ILE A 32 -7.21 -1.04 12.75
CA ILE A 32 -6.86 -1.55 11.42
C ILE A 32 -7.86 -2.63 10.98
N LYS A 33 -8.16 -3.61 11.83
CA LYS A 33 -9.14 -4.67 11.54
C LYS A 33 -10.51 -4.10 11.19
N SER A 34 -10.99 -3.15 11.98
CA SER A 34 -12.28 -2.49 11.77
C SER A 34 -12.30 -1.71 10.45
N LYS A 35 -11.24 -0.98 10.11
CA LYS A 35 -11.21 -0.21 8.86
C LYS A 35 -11.03 -1.09 7.62
N CYS A 36 -10.25 -2.17 7.73
CA CYS A 36 -10.06 -3.14 6.66
C CYS A 36 -11.29 -4.00 6.35
N SER A 37 -12.29 -4.07 7.24
CA SER A 37 -13.49 -4.88 6.98
C SER A 37 -14.32 -4.38 5.80
N ALA A 38 -14.16 -3.11 5.43
CA ALA A 38 -14.81 -2.49 4.28
C ALA A 38 -13.96 -2.54 2.99
N ALA A 39 -12.76 -3.11 3.04
CA ALA A 39 -11.87 -3.21 1.89
C ALA A 39 -12.23 -4.41 0.99
N THR A 40 -11.87 -4.33 -0.29
CA THR A 40 -12.11 -5.42 -1.26
C THR A 40 -11.45 -6.74 -0.86
N TYR A 41 -10.26 -6.69 -0.25
CA TYR A 41 -9.50 -7.84 0.24
C TYR A 41 -9.16 -7.66 1.72
N PRO A 42 -10.11 -7.89 2.65
CA PRO A 42 -9.95 -7.57 4.07
C PRO A 42 -8.74 -8.22 4.74
N ASP A 43 -8.52 -9.52 4.53
CA ASP A 43 -7.41 -10.24 5.15
C ASP A 43 -6.05 -9.70 4.69
N LEU A 44 -5.91 -9.41 3.41
CA LEU A 44 -4.70 -8.80 2.86
C LEU A 44 -4.51 -7.37 3.37
N CYS A 45 -5.60 -6.61 3.54
CA CYS A 45 -5.55 -5.27 4.12
C CYS A 45 -5.00 -5.34 5.54
N VAL A 46 -5.54 -6.21 6.39
CA VAL A 46 -5.08 -6.40 7.77
C VAL A 46 -3.63 -6.87 7.78
N GLN A 47 -3.27 -7.88 6.99
CA GLN A 47 -1.92 -8.42 6.92
C GLN A 47 -0.89 -7.36 6.49
N SER A 48 -1.22 -6.55 5.48
CA SER A 48 -0.30 -5.55 4.93
C SER A 48 -0.12 -4.32 5.83
N LEU A 49 -1.12 -3.98 6.64
CA LEU A 49 -1.09 -2.79 7.50
C LEU A 49 -0.71 -3.06 8.96
N SER A 50 -0.92 -4.28 9.48
CA SER A 50 -0.70 -4.57 10.91
C SER A 50 0.74 -4.34 11.38
N THR A 51 1.74 -4.55 10.52
CA THR A 51 3.16 -4.26 10.83
C THR A 51 3.40 -2.76 11.09
N PHE A 52 2.51 -1.90 10.61
CA PHE A 52 2.57 -0.45 10.77
C PHE A 52 1.64 0.07 11.88
N ALA A 53 1.13 -0.80 12.75
CA ALA A 53 0.18 -0.42 13.80
C ALA A 53 0.67 0.74 14.70
N SER A 54 1.97 0.81 15.00
CA SER A 54 2.56 1.90 15.79
C SER A 54 2.57 3.26 15.06
N THR A 55 2.70 3.24 13.72
CA THR A 55 2.63 4.41 12.84
C THR A 55 1.18 4.85 12.62
N ILE A 56 0.29 3.90 12.32
CA ILE A 56 -1.13 4.13 12.03
C ILE A 56 -1.87 4.59 13.30
N GLN A 57 -1.58 3.93 14.42
CA GLN A 57 -2.31 4.10 15.68
C GLN A 57 -3.82 3.96 15.44
N GLN A 58 -4.61 4.94 15.85
CA GLN A 58 -6.04 5.01 15.55
C GLN A 58 -6.37 6.23 14.66
N ASN A 59 -5.44 6.60 13.77
CA ASN A 59 -5.55 7.80 12.95
C ASN A 59 -5.95 7.43 11.50
N PRO A 60 -7.16 7.81 11.03
CA PRO A 60 -7.63 7.49 9.68
C PRO A 60 -6.73 8.01 8.56
N ARG A 61 -6.17 9.21 8.73
CA ARG A 61 -5.24 9.78 7.75
C ARG A 61 -3.94 8.98 7.67
N GLN A 62 -3.38 8.60 8.82
CA GLN A 62 -2.17 7.76 8.85
C GLN A 62 -2.44 6.37 8.26
N LEU A 63 -3.63 5.82 8.46
CA LEU A 63 -4.04 4.56 7.84
C LEU A 63 -3.99 4.66 6.31
N VAL A 64 -4.64 5.68 5.73
CA VAL A 64 -4.69 5.88 4.28
C VAL A 64 -3.29 6.18 3.71
N GLN A 65 -2.53 7.04 4.40
CA GLN A 65 -1.16 7.35 3.99
C GLN A 65 -0.26 6.10 4.01
N THR A 66 -0.41 5.26 5.03
CA THR A 66 0.33 3.99 5.11
C THR A 66 -0.08 3.03 4.00
N ALA A 67 -1.38 2.91 3.70
CA ALA A 67 -1.87 2.08 2.61
C ALA A 67 -1.31 2.51 1.25
N LEU A 68 -1.25 3.82 0.96
CA LEU A 68 -0.60 4.35 -0.24
C LEU A 68 0.88 4.01 -0.30
N VAL A 69 1.62 4.19 0.80
CA VAL A 69 3.06 3.89 0.87
C VAL A 69 3.33 2.39 0.68
N VAL A 70 2.51 1.53 1.26
CA VAL A 70 2.59 0.07 1.08
C VAL A 70 2.35 -0.29 -0.39
N SER A 71 1.30 0.28 -1.01
CA SER A 71 1.01 0.07 -2.43
C SER A 71 2.16 0.54 -3.33
N LEU A 72 2.73 1.72 -3.07
CA LEU A 72 3.87 2.25 -3.79
C LEU A 72 5.10 1.33 -3.68
N SER A 73 5.41 0.85 -2.47
CA SER A 73 6.51 -0.08 -2.24
C SER A 73 6.31 -1.40 -3.00
N ARG A 74 5.07 -1.91 -3.04
CA ARG A 74 4.72 -3.12 -3.79
C ARG A 74 4.86 -2.91 -5.29
N ALA A 75 4.39 -1.78 -5.83
CA ALA A 75 4.57 -1.42 -7.24
C ALA A 75 6.05 -1.29 -7.63
N GLN A 76 6.88 -0.64 -6.81
CA GLN A 76 8.33 -0.55 -7.05
C GLN A 76 9.02 -1.92 -7.07
N SER A 77 8.63 -2.82 -6.16
CA SER A 77 9.10 -4.20 -6.12
C SER A 77 8.64 -4.99 -7.36
N THR A 78 7.39 -4.80 -7.80
CA THR A 78 6.85 -5.38 -9.03
C THR A 78 7.60 -4.88 -10.25
N ARG A 79 7.82 -3.56 -10.39
CA ARG A 79 8.60 -2.98 -11.50
C ARG A 79 10.00 -3.58 -11.57
N SER A 80 10.67 -3.68 -10.42
CA SER A 80 12.00 -4.29 -10.31
C SER A 80 11.98 -5.76 -10.72
N PHE A 81 10.92 -6.49 -10.35
CA PHE A 81 10.73 -7.88 -10.76
C PHE A 81 10.54 -7.99 -12.28
N VAL A 82 9.63 -7.21 -12.87
CA VAL A 82 9.39 -7.20 -14.32
C VAL A 82 10.69 -6.87 -15.08
N TRP A 83 11.44 -5.85 -14.62
CA TRP A 83 12.73 -5.52 -15.19
C TRP A 83 13.71 -6.70 -15.14
N LYS A 84 13.83 -7.41 -14.01
CA LYS A 84 14.67 -8.63 -13.93
C LYS A 84 14.20 -9.71 -14.90
N MET A 85 12.90 -9.87 -15.09
CA MET A 85 12.34 -10.82 -16.06
C MET A 85 12.80 -10.52 -17.49
N THR A 86 12.97 -9.24 -17.87
CA THR A 86 13.51 -8.87 -19.20
C THR A 86 14.95 -9.34 -19.45
N LYS A 87 15.68 -9.74 -18.41
CA LYS A 87 17.08 -10.18 -18.49
C LYS A 87 17.23 -11.70 -18.59
N PHE A 88 16.13 -12.46 -18.54
CA PHE A 88 16.20 -13.91 -18.70
C PHE A 88 16.69 -14.30 -20.09
N SER A 89 17.61 -15.27 -20.13
CA SER A 89 18.04 -15.91 -21.37
C SER A 89 16.91 -16.76 -21.96
N GLY A 90 16.76 -16.75 -23.29
CA GLY A 90 15.79 -17.60 -23.99
C GLY A 90 14.37 -17.04 -24.07
N LEU A 91 14.16 -15.75 -23.77
CA LEU A 91 12.89 -15.08 -24.02
C LEU A 91 12.54 -15.08 -25.50
N LYS A 92 11.29 -15.42 -25.82
CA LYS A 92 10.74 -15.19 -27.16
C LYS A 92 10.59 -13.69 -27.38
N LYS A 93 10.72 -13.24 -28.64
CA LYS A 93 10.53 -11.82 -29.00
C LYS A 93 9.23 -11.23 -28.46
N ARG A 94 8.13 -12.00 -28.50
CA ARG A 94 6.82 -11.57 -28.00
C ARG A 94 6.75 -11.48 -26.46
N GLU A 95 7.45 -12.37 -25.75
CA GLU A 95 7.54 -12.31 -24.28
C GLU A 95 8.36 -11.10 -23.85
N TYR A 96 9.48 -10.83 -24.53
CA TYR A 96 10.28 -9.63 -24.27
C TYR A 96 9.48 -8.35 -24.51
N ALA A 97 8.74 -8.25 -25.61
CA ALA A 97 7.87 -7.11 -25.89
C ALA A 97 6.82 -6.93 -24.77
N ALA A 98 6.06 -7.97 -24.42
CA ALA A 98 5.05 -7.89 -23.36
C ALA A 98 5.65 -7.53 -21.98
N LEU A 99 6.88 -7.97 -21.69
CA LEU A 99 7.59 -7.56 -20.47
C LEU A 99 7.99 -6.08 -20.49
N ARG A 100 8.34 -5.53 -21.66
CA ARG A 100 8.67 -4.11 -21.83
C ARG A 100 7.44 -3.25 -21.64
N ASP A 101 6.34 -3.61 -22.29
CA ASP A 101 5.05 -2.91 -22.16
C ASP A 101 4.58 -2.94 -20.70
N CYS A 102 4.59 -4.11 -20.06
CA CYS A 102 4.26 -4.21 -18.63
C CYS A 102 5.18 -3.38 -17.72
N MET A 103 6.47 -3.29 -18.03
CA MET A 103 7.40 -2.50 -17.23
C MET A 103 7.09 -0.99 -17.31
N GLU A 104 6.55 -0.52 -18.43
CA GLU A 104 6.07 0.85 -18.61
C GLU A 104 4.81 1.09 -17.78
N GLU A 105 3.80 0.23 -17.90
CA GLU A 105 2.56 0.31 -17.11
C GLU A 105 2.79 0.30 -15.59
N VAL A 106 3.67 -0.58 -15.10
CA VAL A 106 4.03 -0.60 -13.66
C VAL A 106 4.88 0.62 -13.29
N GLY A 107 5.61 1.21 -14.24
CA GLY A 107 6.27 2.51 -14.08
C GLY A 107 5.26 3.62 -13.83
N ASP A 108 4.22 3.71 -14.66
CA ASP A 108 3.12 4.66 -14.52
C ASP A 108 2.36 4.47 -13.20
N THR A 109 2.16 3.22 -12.79
CA THR A 109 1.60 2.87 -11.47
C THR A 109 2.42 3.50 -10.34
N VAL A 110 3.75 3.36 -10.39
CA VAL A 110 4.66 3.94 -9.38
C VAL A 110 4.55 5.46 -9.35
N ASP A 111 4.50 6.11 -10.50
CA ASP A 111 4.39 7.57 -10.60
C ASP A 111 3.05 8.08 -10.06
N ARG A 112 1.95 7.41 -10.40
CA ARG A 112 0.59 7.73 -9.92
C ARG A 112 0.49 7.58 -8.41
N LEU A 113 0.98 6.46 -7.85
CA LEU A 113 0.99 6.25 -6.41
C LEU A 113 1.89 7.26 -5.67
N SER A 114 3.02 7.65 -6.28
CA SER A 114 3.90 8.69 -5.71
C SER A 114 3.20 10.04 -5.63
N LYS A 115 2.50 10.46 -6.71
CA LYS A 115 1.68 11.67 -6.73
C LYS A 115 0.58 11.62 -5.67
N SER A 116 -0.11 10.49 -5.51
CA SER A 116 -1.13 10.30 -4.46
C SER A 116 -0.56 10.49 -3.05
N VAL A 117 0.63 9.95 -2.77
CA VAL A 117 1.31 10.14 -1.47
C VAL A 117 1.64 11.61 -1.22
N GLU A 118 2.13 12.33 -2.23
CA GLU A 118 2.45 13.75 -2.10
C GLU A 118 1.21 14.62 -1.90
N GLU A 119 0.14 14.33 -2.63
CA GLU A 119 -1.10 15.10 -2.57
C GLU A 119 -1.82 14.92 -1.24
N LEU A 120 -1.87 13.70 -0.70
CA LEU A 120 -2.44 13.46 0.63
C LEU A 120 -1.68 14.21 1.75
N LYS A 121 -0.40 14.52 1.55
CA LYS A 121 0.36 15.36 2.49
C LYS A 121 -0.16 16.80 2.49
N ARG A 122 -0.61 17.32 1.34
CA ARG A 122 -1.14 18.69 1.18
C ARG A 122 -2.51 18.89 1.83
N VAL A 123 -3.21 17.80 2.17
CA VAL A 123 -4.49 17.81 2.89
C VAL A 123 -4.37 18.33 4.34
N SER A 124 -3.17 18.38 4.92
CA SER A 124 -2.99 18.94 6.26
C SER A 124 -3.16 20.46 6.30
N GLY A 125 -4.24 20.94 6.91
CA GLY A 125 -4.49 22.37 7.14
C GLY A 125 -5.29 23.08 6.04
N SER A 126 -5.78 22.34 5.05
CA SER A 126 -6.58 22.86 3.93
C SER A 126 -8.03 23.15 4.37
N LYS A 127 -8.70 24.10 3.72
CA LYS A 127 -10.15 24.33 3.93
C LYS A 127 -10.93 23.15 3.35
N GLN A 128 -12.20 22.97 3.75
CA GLN A 128 -13.04 21.83 3.31
C GLN A 128 -13.11 21.67 1.77
N LYS A 129 -13.20 22.77 1.01
CA LYS A 129 -13.18 22.71 -0.47
C LYS A 129 -11.84 22.20 -1.02
N ASP A 130 -10.74 22.58 -0.38
CA ASP A 130 -9.40 22.14 -0.77
C ASP A 130 -9.19 20.66 -0.42
N PHE A 131 -9.75 20.20 0.71
CA PHE A 131 -9.76 18.78 1.08
C PHE A 131 -10.39 17.90 0.00
N GLN A 132 -11.60 18.23 -0.45
CA GLN A 132 -12.31 17.44 -1.46
C GLN A 132 -11.58 17.40 -2.79
N TRP A 133 -11.00 18.54 -3.20
CA TRP A 133 -10.20 18.62 -4.42
C TRP A 133 -8.95 17.73 -4.35
N HIS A 134 -8.20 17.80 -3.25
CA HIS A 134 -7.02 16.95 -3.05
C HIS A 134 -7.39 15.46 -2.98
N MET A 135 -8.49 15.10 -2.31
CA MET A 135 -8.94 13.71 -2.23
C MET A 135 -9.39 13.17 -3.59
N SER A 136 -10.06 13.97 -4.41
CA SER A 136 -10.44 13.60 -5.77
C SER A 136 -9.23 13.32 -6.67
N ASN A 137 -8.15 14.11 -6.54
CA ASN A 137 -6.88 13.86 -7.23
C ASN A 137 -6.27 12.51 -6.78
N VAL A 138 -6.24 12.27 -5.46
CA VAL A 138 -5.71 11.02 -4.89
C VAL A 138 -6.49 9.81 -5.43
N GLU A 139 -7.82 9.85 -5.39
CA GLU A 139 -8.70 8.80 -5.90
C GLU A 139 -8.48 8.55 -7.40
N THR A 140 -8.38 9.63 -8.18
CA THR A 140 -8.13 9.56 -9.63
C THR A 140 -6.83 8.83 -9.92
N TRP A 141 -5.72 9.22 -9.29
CA TRP A 141 -4.43 8.59 -9.58
C TRP A 141 -4.34 7.15 -9.06
N VAL A 142 -4.94 6.82 -7.92
CA VAL A 142 -4.97 5.43 -7.43
C VAL A 142 -5.82 4.53 -8.33
N SER A 143 -6.98 5.01 -8.78
CA SER A 143 -7.83 4.29 -9.74
C SER A 143 -7.10 4.08 -11.06
N ALA A 144 -6.40 5.11 -11.51
CA ALA A 144 -5.58 5.05 -12.70
C ALA A 144 -4.43 4.04 -12.53
N ALA A 145 -3.75 3.99 -11.38
CA ALA A 145 -2.74 2.97 -11.09
C ALA A 145 -3.29 1.54 -11.16
N MET A 146 -4.54 1.31 -10.74
CA MET A 146 -5.19 -0.01 -10.94
C MET A 146 -5.40 -0.35 -12.42
N THR A 147 -5.76 0.64 -13.24
CA THR A 147 -5.92 0.44 -14.69
C THR A 147 -4.61 0.02 -15.34
N ASP A 148 -3.49 0.64 -15.00
CA ASP A 148 -2.19 0.28 -15.59
C ASP A 148 -1.77 -1.16 -15.23
N GLU A 149 -1.98 -1.57 -13.97
CA GLU A 149 -1.74 -2.95 -13.56
C GLU A 149 -2.63 -3.95 -14.35
N ASN A 150 -3.89 -3.60 -14.61
CA ASN A 150 -4.77 -4.40 -15.47
C ASN A 150 -4.25 -4.45 -16.92
N THR A 151 -3.82 -3.32 -17.47
CA THR A 151 -3.21 -3.24 -18.81
C THR A 151 -1.98 -4.13 -18.91
N CYS A 152 -1.07 -4.12 -17.93
CA CYS A 152 0.04 -5.08 -17.90
C CYS A 152 -0.47 -6.52 -17.94
N SER A 153 -1.44 -6.90 -17.09
CA SER A 153 -1.98 -8.27 -17.04
C SER A 153 -2.62 -8.71 -18.36
N ASP A 154 -3.31 -7.79 -19.04
CA ASP A 154 -3.97 -7.99 -20.32
C ASP A 154 -2.97 -8.14 -21.47
N GLY A 155 -1.82 -7.46 -21.39
CA GLY A 155 -0.69 -7.66 -22.30
C GLY A 155 -0.20 -9.12 -22.39
N PHE A 156 -0.50 -9.94 -21.37
CA PHE A 156 -0.21 -11.38 -21.35
C PHE A 156 -1.41 -12.28 -21.69
N ALA A 157 -2.57 -11.77 -22.07
CA ALA A 157 -3.78 -12.60 -22.27
C ALA A 157 -3.65 -13.68 -23.36
N GLY A 158 -2.93 -13.39 -24.45
CA GLY A 158 -2.79 -14.30 -25.59
C GLY A 158 -2.17 -15.66 -25.25
N SER A 159 -2.61 -16.71 -25.94
CA SER A 159 -2.10 -18.08 -25.80
C SER A 159 -0.63 -18.23 -26.25
N ALA A 160 -0.18 -17.37 -27.17
CA ALA A 160 1.22 -17.31 -27.61
C ALA A 160 2.22 -16.98 -26.49
N LEU A 161 1.74 -16.44 -25.37
CA LEU A 161 2.52 -16.10 -24.17
C LEU A 161 2.33 -17.12 -23.04
N ASN A 162 1.63 -18.23 -23.28
CA ASN A 162 1.46 -19.26 -22.26
C ASN A 162 2.82 -19.84 -21.85
N GLY A 163 3.04 -19.91 -20.53
CA GLY A 163 4.28 -20.40 -19.95
C GLY A 163 4.61 -19.70 -18.65
N ARG A 164 5.81 -19.98 -18.14
CA ARG A 164 6.27 -19.55 -16.82
C ARG A 164 6.36 -18.03 -16.68
N ILE A 165 6.72 -17.32 -17.75
CA ILE A 165 6.82 -15.85 -17.74
C ILE A 165 5.45 -15.23 -17.44
N LYS A 166 4.42 -15.56 -18.23
CA LYS A 166 3.04 -15.08 -18.03
C LYS A 166 2.51 -15.39 -16.64
N SER A 167 2.67 -16.63 -16.16
CA SER A 167 2.20 -17.01 -14.82
C SER A 167 2.89 -16.21 -13.72
N SER A 168 4.20 -15.97 -13.84
CA SER A 168 4.97 -15.24 -12.83
C SER A 168 4.62 -13.76 -12.80
N ILE A 169 4.47 -13.13 -13.97
CA ILE A 169 4.07 -11.73 -14.07
C ILE A 169 2.66 -11.55 -13.53
N ARG A 170 1.69 -12.34 -13.99
CA ARG A 170 0.30 -12.23 -13.52
C ARG A 170 0.17 -12.40 -12.01
N ALA A 171 0.89 -13.34 -11.41
CA ALA A 171 0.87 -13.51 -9.95
C ALA A 171 1.37 -12.24 -9.23
N ARG A 172 2.42 -11.60 -9.75
CA ARG A 172 2.99 -10.38 -9.17
C ARG A 172 2.07 -9.18 -9.35
N ILE A 173 1.48 -9.03 -10.52
CA ILE A 173 0.52 -7.97 -10.86
C ILE A 173 -0.73 -8.09 -10.00
N VAL A 174 -1.31 -9.28 -9.86
CA VAL A 174 -2.47 -9.51 -8.99
C VAL A 174 -2.16 -9.14 -7.53
N ASP A 175 -0.98 -9.46 -7.01
CA ASP A 175 -0.58 -9.07 -5.64
C ASP A 175 -0.59 -7.55 -5.46
N VAL A 176 0.01 -6.80 -6.39
CA VAL A 176 0.05 -5.33 -6.31
C VAL A 176 -1.33 -4.71 -6.55
N SER A 177 -2.12 -5.18 -7.53
CA SER A 177 -3.47 -4.68 -7.77
C SER A 177 -4.38 -4.83 -6.54
N ARG A 178 -4.24 -5.91 -5.77
CA ARG A 178 -5.04 -6.16 -4.57
C ARG A 178 -4.73 -5.17 -3.45
N VAL A 179 -3.45 -4.84 -3.22
CA VAL A 179 -3.09 -3.83 -2.21
C VAL A 179 -3.50 -2.41 -2.65
N ILE A 180 -3.39 -2.09 -3.95
CA ILE A 180 -3.88 -0.82 -4.50
C ILE A 180 -5.40 -0.73 -4.33
N SER A 181 -6.15 -1.80 -4.63
CA SER A 181 -7.60 -1.85 -4.45
C SER A 181 -8.00 -1.61 -2.99
N ASN A 182 -7.31 -2.24 -2.04
CA ASN A 182 -7.55 -1.98 -0.61
C ASN A 182 -7.25 -0.52 -0.23
N ALA A 183 -6.16 0.06 -0.74
CA ALA A 183 -5.85 1.46 -0.52
C ALA A 183 -6.97 2.37 -1.04
N LEU A 184 -7.48 2.11 -2.25
CA LEU A 184 -8.61 2.84 -2.83
C LEU A 184 -9.87 2.74 -1.95
N SER A 185 -10.23 1.54 -1.48
CA SER A 185 -11.37 1.39 -0.56
C SER A 185 -11.22 2.24 0.71
N LEU A 186 -10.02 2.28 1.30
CA LEU A 186 -9.73 3.06 2.50
C LEU A 186 -9.75 4.58 2.21
N ILE A 187 -9.24 5.00 1.05
CA ILE A 187 -9.27 6.40 0.59
C ILE A 187 -10.70 6.89 0.45
N ASN A 188 -11.54 6.11 -0.22
CA ASN A 188 -12.95 6.47 -0.44
C ASN A 188 -13.69 6.58 0.89
N LYS A 189 -13.47 5.62 1.80
CA LYS A 189 -14.04 5.70 3.16
C LYS A 189 -13.50 6.85 3.99
N TYR A 190 -12.25 7.26 3.80
CA TYR A 190 -11.72 8.43 4.48
C TYR A 190 -12.35 9.72 3.93
N ALA A 191 -12.46 9.86 2.61
CA ALA A 191 -13.08 11.01 1.97
C ALA A 191 -14.56 11.17 2.36
N GLU A 192 -15.33 10.07 2.42
CA GLU A 192 -16.74 10.06 2.85
C GLU A 192 -16.95 10.49 4.32
N ASN A 193 -16.01 10.19 5.21
CA ASN A 193 -16.17 10.47 6.65
C ASN A 193 -15.67 11.86 7.05
N GLU A 194 -14.82 12.47 6.24
CA GLU A 194 -14.23 13.80 6.46
C GLU A 194 -14.88 14.87 5.57
N SER A 195 -15.87 14.50 4.74
CA SER A 195 -16.64 15.39 3.86
C SER A 195 -17.72 16.18 4.57
#